data_AF-A0A380E0W3-F1
#
_entry.id   AF-A0A380E0W3-F1
#
_cell.length_a   1.000
_cell.length_b   1.000
_cell.length_c   1.000
_cell.angle_alpha   90.00
_cell.angle_beta   90.00
_cell.angle_gamma   90.00
#
_symmetry.space_group_name_H-M   'P 1'
#
loop_
_entity.id
_entity.type
_entity.pdbx_description
1 polymer ?
#
loop_
_entity_poly.entity_id
_entity_poly.type
_entity_poly.pdbx_seq_one_letter_code
_entity_poly.pdbx_strand_id
1 'polypeptide(L)'
;MIIINKIDLVTDDSLEKIDKQLSMICASIPTYKTTYGQVSLEELDLPGKDREISSHHHHHHGIKSMTYTFTGPIDRQLFYQFIMKLPESVLRLKGYVSFRGSTKCNL
;
A
#
# COMPACT_ATOMS: atom_id res chain seq x y z
N MET A 1 -3.78 1.56 17.42
CA MET A 1 -2.76 2.36 16.73
C MET A 1 -3.13 2.43 15.26
N ILE A 2 -2.96 3.59 14.62
CA ILE A 2 -3.18 3.81 13.19
C ILE A 2 -1.84 4.26 12.58
N ILE A 3 -1.45 3.69 11.45
CA ILE A 3 -0.29 4.15 10.67
C ILE A 3 -0.81 4.72 9.35
N ILE A 4 -0.59 6.02 9.13
CA ILE A 4 -0.89 6.73 7.89
C ILE A 4 0.40 6.81 7.09
N ASN A 5 0.47 6.07 5.98
CA ASN A 5 1.65 6.06 5.12
C ASN A 5 1.43 6.93 3.87
N LYS A 6 2.54 7.33 3.23
CA LYS A 6 2.63 8.16 2.03
C LYS A 6 2.28 9.63 2.26
N ILE A 7 2.63 10.16 3.43
CA ILE A 7 2.40 11.59 3.71
C ILE A 7 3.17 12.51 2.75
N ASP A 8 4.21 11.99 2.08
CA ASP A 8 4.96 12.69 1.02
C ASP A 8 4.14 13.02 -0.23
N LEU A 9 2.98 12.40 -0.42
CA LEU A 9 2.12 12.61 -1.58
C LEU A 9 0.93 13.55 -1.30
N VAL A 10 0.84 14.13 -0.10
CA VAL A 10 -0.28 14.99 0.30
C VAL A 10 0.23 16.34 0.79
N THR A 11 -0.58 17.39 0.58
CA THR A 11 -0.29 18.73 1.09
C THR A 11 -0.64 18.86 2.56
N ASP A 12 -0.08 19.87 3.25
CA ASP A 12 -0.37 20.16 4.66
C ASP A 12 -1.88 20.37 4.91
N ASP A 13 -2.56 21.13 4.03
CA ASP A 13 -4.01 21.33 4.09
C ASP A 13 -4.81 20.02 3.99
N SER A 14 -4.34 19.09 3.16
CA SER A 14 -5.00 17.79 2.98
C SER A 14 -4.75 16.89 4.19
N LEU A 15 -3.56 16.98 4.78
CA LEU A 15 -3.18 16.26 5.98
C LEU A 15 -4.02 16.71 7.19
N GLU A 16 -4.28 18.01 7.32
CA GLU A 16 -5.14 18.55 8.38
C GLU A 16 -6.59 18.04 8.27
N LYS A 17 -7.10 17.91 7.04
CA LYS A 17 -8.43 17.31 6.79
C LYS A 17 -8.47 15.83 7.20
N ILE A 18 -7.42 15.08 6.85
CA ILE A 18 -7.28 13.68 7.25
C ILE A 18 -7.25 13.56 8.77
N ASP A 19 -6.49 14.42 9.46
CA ASP A 19 -6.42 14.42 10.93
C ASP A 19 -7.77 14.74 11.57
N LYS A 20 -8.52 15.70 11.02
CA LYS A 20 -9.88 16.03 11.47
C LYS A 20 -10.85 14.87 11.29
N GLN A 21 -10.77 14.15 10.17
CA GLN A 21 -11.61 12.98 9.94
C GLN A 21 -11.23 11.82 10.87
N LEU A 22 -9.94 11.61 11.10
CA LEU A 22 -9.45 10.54 11.99
C LEU A 22 -9.80 10.81 13.46
N SER A 23 -9.75 12.07 13.91
CA SER A 23 -10.15 12.41 15.27
C SER A 23 -11.64 12.17 15.51
N MET A 24 -12.49 12.33 14.49
CA MET A 24 -13.92 11.98 14.57
C MET A 24 -14.17 10.48 14.65
N ILE A 25 -13.37 9.66 13.95
CA ILE A 25 -13.58 8.21 13.87
C ILE A 25 -12.89 7.48 15.04
N CYS A 26 -11.73 7.97 15.47
CA CYS A 26 -10.80 7.27 16.36
C CYS A 26 -10.09 8.25 17.30
N ALA A 27 -10.85 9.04 18.07
CA ALA A 27 -10.36 10.12 18.92
C ALA A 27 -9.23 9.74 19.91
N SER A 28 -9.16 8.49 20.36
CA SER A 28 -8.21 8.02 21.40
C SER A 28 -7.12 7.07 20.89
N ILE A 29 -6.95 6.93 19.57
CA ILE A 29 -6.01 5.98 18.99
C ILE A 29 -4.70 6.69 18.58
N PRO A 30 -3.53 6.27 19.10
CA PRO A 30 -2.24 6.78 18.64
C PRO A 30 -2.09 6.62 17.13
N THR A 31 -1.71 7.72 16.46
CA THR A 31 -1.62 7.80 15.00
C THR A 31 -0.20 8.20 14.60
N TYR A 32 0.42 7.39 13.75
CA TYR A 32 1.78 7.61 13.25
C TYR A 32 1.75 7.92 11.77
N LYS A 33 2.44 8.99 11.37
CA LYS A 33 2.54 9.46 9.99
C LYS A 33 3.88 9.04 9.42
N THR A 34 3.87 8.36 8.29
CA THR A 34 5.07 7.76 7.72
C THR A 34 5.18 8.02 6.23
N THR A 35 6.44 8.05 5.78
CA THR A 35 6.83 8.11 4.37
C THR A 35 7.60 6.83 4.06
N TYR A 36 7.30 6.20 2.93
CA TYR A 36 7.84 4.87 2.56
C TYR A 36 7.62 3.76 3.61
N GLY A 37 6.64 3.92 4.51
CA GLY A 37 6.34 2.95 5.56
C GLY A 37 7.40 2.86 6.66
N GLN A 38 8.26 3.87 6.79
CA GLN A 38 9.26 3.93 7.85
C GLN A 38 8.59 4.22 9.19
N VAL A 39 8.60 3.23 10.09
CA VAL A 39 8.16 3.32 11.48
C VAL A 39 9.19 2.55 12.32
N SER A 40 9.59 3.11 13.46
CA SER A 40 10.50 2.39 14.35
C SER A 40 9.80 1.18 14.98
N LEU A 41 10.52 0.09 15.22
CA LEU A 41 9.94 -1.08 15.88
C LEU A 41 9.53 -0.75 17.31
N GLU A 42 10.25 0.18 17.95
CA GLU A 42 9.99 0.69 19.30
C GLU A 42 8.63 1.41 19.38
N GLU A 43 8.21 2.11 18.32
CA GLU A 43 6.88 2.71 18.22
C GLU A 43 5.76 1.68 17.98
N LEU A 44 6.13 0.52 17.42
CA LEU A 44 5.23 -0.59 17.11
C LEU A 44 5.08 -1.57 18.29
N ASP A 45 6.06 -1.59 19.19
CA ASP A 45 6.11 -2.49 20.34
C ASP A 45 5.15 -2.00 21.44
N LEU A 46 3.91 -2.46 21.35
CA LEU A 46 2.89 -2.22 22.37
C LEU A 46 3.10 -3.22 23.53
N PRO A 47 3.45 -2.78 24.75
CA PRO A 47 3.55 -3.69 25.87
C PRO A 47 2.15 -4.26 26.20
N GLY A 48 1.98 -5.56 26.00
CA GLY A 48 0.86 -6.33 26.54
C GLY A 48 -0.43 -6.26 25.73
N LYS A 49 -0.60 -7.21 24.81
CA LYS A 49 -1.81 -8.04 24.72
C LYS A 49 -1.54 -9.17 23.73
N ASP A 50 -1.30 -10.38 24.24
CA ASP A 50 -1.71 -11.59 23.53
C ASP A 50 -3.22 -11.48 23.32
N ARG A 51 -3.61 -10.82 22.23
CA ARG A 51 -4.98 -10.89 21.76
C ARG A 51 -5.08 -12.27 21.16
N GLU A 52 -5.87 -13.14 21.79
CA GLU A 52 -6.46 -14.26 21.06
C GLU A 52 -6.92 -13.72 19.71
N ILE A 53 -6.28 -14.21 18.65
CA ILE A 53 -6.68 -13.91 17.29
C ILE A 53 -7.98 -14.68 17.10
N SER A 54 -9.09 -14.11 17.60
CA SER A 54 -10.40 -14.51 17.13
C SER A 54 -10.36 -14.28 15.63
N SER A 55 -10.31 -15.39 14.88
CA SER A 55 -10.46 -15.46 13.44
C SER A 55 -11.84 -14.92 13.08
N HIS A 56 -12.01 -13.60 13.16
CA HIS A 56 -13.12 -12.93 12.55
C HIS A 56 -12.94 -13.13 11.06
N HIS A 57 -13.70 -14.08 10.52
CA HIS A 57 -13.83 -14.31 9.10
C HIS A 57 -14.03 -12.95 8.43
N HIS A 58 -12.98 -12.46 7.77
CA HIS A 58 -13.07 -11.28 6.94
C HIS A 58 -14.16 -11.57 5.92
N HIS A 59 -15.28 -10.85 6.04
CA HIS A 59 -16.35 -10.89 5.05
C HIS A 59 -15.70 -10.83 3.67
N HIS A 60 -15.97 -11.83 2.82
CA HIS A 60 -15.50 -11.90 1.43
C HIS A 60 -16.03 -10.68 0.67
N HIS A 61 -15.35 -9.54 0.82
CA HIS A 61 -15.49 -8.42 -0.07
C HIS A 61 -15.12 -8.97 -1.45
N GLY A 62 -15.98 -8.76 -2.46
CA GLY A 62 -15.87 -9.34 -3.81
C GLY A 62 -14.60 -8.98 -4.60
N ILE A 63 -13.54 -8.55 -3.93
CA ILE A 63 -12.18 -8.38 -4.44
C ILE A 63 -11.58 -9.75 -4.73
N LYS A 64 -11.13 -9.93 -5.97
CA LYS A 64 -10.34 -11.07 -6.39
C LYS A 64 -8.89 -10.65 -6.55
N SER A 65 -7.98 -11.48 -6.02
CA SER A 65 -6.55 -11.35 -6.26
C SER A 65 -6.14 -12.24 -7.42
N MET A 66 -5.27 -11.75 -8.29
CA MET A 66 -4.67 -12.56 -9.36
C MET A 66 -3.16 -12.31 -9.43
N THR A 67 -2.42 -13.32 -9.86
CA THR A 67 -0.99 -13.23 -10.12
C THR A 67 -0.74 -13.63 -11.57
N TYR A 68 0.08 -12.85 -12.27
CA TYR A 68 0.50 -13.15 -13.63
C TYR A 68 2.02 -13.08 -13.74
N THR A 69 2.61 -14.13 -14.31
CA THR A 69 4.07 -14.23 -14.50
C THR A 69 4.38 -14.16 -15.97
N PHE A 70 5.11 -13.12 -16.38
CA PHE A 70 5.63 -13.02 -17.74
C PHE A 70 6.72 -14.07 -17.96
N THR A 71 6.68 -14.76 -19.09
CA THR A 71 7.67 -15.80 -19.46
C THR A 71 8.95 -15.22 -20.07
N GLY A 72 9.01 -13.91 -20.30
CA GLY A 72 10.18 -13.23 -20.85
C GLY A 72 10.08 -11.70 -20.80
N PRO A 73 11.11 -10.99 -21.29
CA PRO A 73 11.13 -9.54 -21.29
C PRO A 73 10.02 -8.92 -22.14
N ILE A 74 9.36 -7.91 -21.60
CA ILE A 74 8.22 -7.22 -22.23
C ILE A 74 8.62 -5.90 -22.86
N ASP A 75 7.80 -5.44 -23.81
CA ASP A 75 7.95 -4.10 -24.37
C ASP A 75 7.50 -3.04 -23.35
N ARG A 76 8.34 -2.03 -23.14
CA ARG A 76 8.10 -0.97 -22.16
C ARG A 76 6.87 -0.14 -22.51
N GLN A 77 6.73 0.24 -23.79
CA GLN A 77 5.68 1.13 -24.23
C GLN A 77 4.32 0.43 -24.19
N LEU A 78 4.26 -0.83 -24.63
CA LEU A 78 3.04 -1.64 -24.52
C LEU A 78 2.64 -1.87 -23.07
N PHE A 79 3.61 -2.08 -22.17
CA PHE A 79 3.31 -2.20 -20.74
C PHE A 79 2.70 -0.93 -20.16
N TYR A 80 3.24 0.26 -20.46
CA TYR A 80 2.64 1.52 -20.04
C TYR A 80 1.22 1.70 -20.58
N GLN A 81 1.00 1.41 -21.86
CA GLN A 81 -0.35 1.47 -22.44
C GLN A 81 -1.33 0.51 -21.76
N PHE A 82 -0.88 -0.68 -21.36
CA PHE A 82 -1.68 -1.62 -20.57
C PHE A 82 -2.04 -1.04 -19.21
N ILE A 83 -1.07 -0.47 -18.47
CA ILE A 83 -1.32 0.15 -17.15
C ILE A 83 -2.32 1.30 -17.25
N MET A 84 -2.19 2.16 -18.26
CA MET A 84 -3.09 3.30 -18.48
C MET A 84 -4.51 2.88 -18.87
N LYS A 85 -4.70 1.63 -19.31
CA LYS A 85 -6.00 1.07 -19.68
C LYS A 85 -6.59 0.16 -18.59
N LEU A 86 -5.98 0.10 -17.41
CA LEU A 86 -6.54 -0.67 -16.31
C LEU A 86 -7.92 -0.11 -15.93
N PRO A 87 -8.93 -0.98 -15.75
CA PRO A 87 -10.25 -0.52 -15.36
C PRO A 87 -10.25 0.02 -13.92
N GLU A 88 -11.16 0.94 -13.61
CA GLU A 88 -11.28 1.56 -12.29
C GLU A 88 -11.52 0.56 -11.15
N SER A 89 -12.00 -0.64 -11.47
CA SER A 89 -12.16 -1.73 -10.50
C SER A 89 -10.84 -2.30 -9.97
N VAL A 90 -9.69 -1.95 -10.56
CA VAL A 90 -8.37 -2.39 -10.10
C VAL A 90 -7.91 -1.49 -8.96
N LEU A 91 -8.02 -2.01 -7.74
CA LEU A 91 -7.66 -1.25 -6.52
C LEU A 91 -6.14 -1.16 -6.31
N ARG A 92 -5.40 -2.23 -6.66
CA ARG A 92 -3.95 -2.28 -6.46
C ARG A 92 -3.31 -3.26 -7.43
N LEU A 93 -2.26 -2.80 -8.11
CA LEU A 93 -1.35 -3.64 -8.87
C LEU A 93 0.07 -3.48 -8.32
N LYS A 94 0.79 -4.60 -8.19
CA LYS A 94 2.19 -4.64 -7.77
C LYS A 94 2.92 -5.75 -8.51
N GLY A 95 4.20 -5.55 -8.76
CA GLY A 95 5.06 -6.57 -9.34
C GLY A 95 6.38 -5.99 -9.85
N TYR A 96 7.23 -6.87 -10.35
CA TYR A 96 8.42 -6.55 -11.09
C TYR A 96 8.30 -7.12 -12.50
N VAL A 97 8.88 -6.43 -13.47
CA VAL A 97 8.90 -6.87 -14.88
C VAL A 97 10.29 -6.62 -15.45
N SER A 98 10.68 -7.45 -16.41
CA SER A 98 11.91 -7.26 -17.19
C SER A 98 11.53 -6.61 -18.52
N PHE A 99 12.20 -5.52 -18.91
CA PHE A 99 11.96 -4.88 -20.19
C PHE A 99 12.94 -5.36 -21.27
N ARG A 100 12.50 -5.38 -22.53
CA ARG A 100 13.42 -5.58 -23.65
C ARG A 100 14.40 -4.41 -23.72
N GLY A 101 15.67 -4.70 -23.98
CA GLY A 101 16.71 -3.69 -24.11
C GLY A 101 17.15 -3.04 -22.79
N SER A 102 16.60 -3.44 -21.62
CA SER A 102 17.23 -3.11 -20.35
C SER A 102 18.45 -4.03 -20.18
N THR A 103 19.63 -3.54 -20.54
CA THR A 103 20.90 -4.17 -20.17
C THR A 103 20.90 -4.34 -18.66
N LYS A 104 21.13 -5.55 -18.16
CA LYS A 104 21.35 -5.74 -16.73
C LYS A 104 22.55 -4.87 -16.34
N CYS A 105 22.37 -3.92 -15.42
CA CYS A 105 23.51 -3.37 -14.70
C CYS A 105 24.12 -4.54 -13.94
N ASN A 106 25.30 -4.98 -14.35
CA ASN A 106 26.10 -5.90 -13.55
C ASN A 106 26.48 -5.14 -12.28
N LEU A 107 25.94 -5.60 -11.14
CA LEU A 107 26.49 -5.31 -9.81
C LEU A 107 27.81 -6.04 -9.65
#